data_AF-A0A811L389-F1
#
_entry.id   AF-A0A811L389-F1
#
_cell.length_a   1.000
_cell.length_b   1.000
_cell.length_c   1.000
_cell.angle_alpha   90.00
_cell.angle_beta   90.00
_cell.angle_gamma   90.00
#
_symmetry.space_group_name_H-M   'P 1'
#
loop_
_entity.id
_entity.type
_entity.pdbx_description
1 polymer ?
#
loop_
_entity_poly.entity_id
_entity_poly.type
_entity_poly.pdbx_seq_one_letter_code
_entity_poly.pdbx_strand_id
1 'polypeptide(L)'
;MMNMFNPVSALSSLNVNQLASKISGVNKRVYYCQRCLNHGRLEPRKNHKCECAFINCQCPKCILVEKRRVLNTQLHELEDTNGETVKIEDIPMEEDDLQSEAMRLKGGNVTVAISI
;
A
#
# COMPACT_ATOMS: atom_id res chain seq x y z
N MET A 1 -17.53 35.60 16.63
CA MET A 1 -16.48 34.62 16.96
C MET A 1 -15.98 34.05 15.64
N MET A 2 -14.82 34.52 15.16
CA MET A 2 -14.30 34.14 13.84
C MET A 2 -13.58 32.79 13.94
N ASN A 3 -13.98 31.84 13.09
CA ASN A 3 -13.31 30.56 12.90
C ASN A 3 -11.85 30.78 12.51
N MET A 4 -10.91 30.51 13.42
CA MET A 4 -9.50 30.33 13.07
C MET A 4 -9.33 28.95 12.44
N PHE A 5 -9.60 28.83 11.14
CA PHE A 5 -9.07 27.70 10.37
C PHE A 5 -7.56 27.86 10.28
N ASN A 6 -6.85 27.07 11.10
CA ASN A 6 -5.40 27.07 11.21
C ASN A 6 -4.81 26.26 10.03
N PRO A 7 -4.11 26.88 9.05
CA PRO A 7 -3.72 26.25 7.79
C PRO A 7 -2.56 25.23 7.91
N VAL A 8 -2.10 24.93 9.12
CA VAL A 8 -0.91 24.09 9.38
C VAL A 8 -1.20 22.59 9.20
N SER A 9 -2.48 22.19 9.11
CA SER A 9 -2.89 20.80 8.86
C SER A 9 -2.66 20.31 7.43
N ALA A 10 -2.30 21.18 6.48
CA ALA A 10 -2.03 20.78 5.09
C ALA A 10 -0.63 20.13 4.89
N LEU A 11 0.32 20.37 5.79
CA LEU A 11 1.70 19.84 5.65
C LEU A 11 1.85 18.39 6.14
N SER A 12 0.88 17.86 6.88
CA SER A 12 0.93 16.49 7.41
C SER A 12 0.82 15.39 6.33
N SER A 13 0.43 15.74 5.10
CA SER A 13 0.21 14.80 4.01
C SER A 13 1.46 14.52 3.14
N LEU A 14 2.61 15.12 3.46
CA LEU A 14 3.83 14.88 2.71
C LEU A 14 4.45 13.53 3.07
N ASN A 15 4.24 12.53 2.22
CA ASN A 15 4.94 11.26 2.30
C ASN A 15 6.36 11.43 1.73
N VAL A 16 7.36 11.42 2.61
CA VAL A 16 8.79 11.54 2.26
C VAL A 16 9.25 10.52 1.21
N ASN A 17 8.60 9.35 1.13
CA ASN A 17 8.91 8.34 0.11
C ASN A 17 8.49 8.77 -1.32
N GLN A 18 7.52 9.71 -1.46
CA GLN A 18 7.05 10.17 -2.75
C GLN A 18 7.91 11.31 -3.33
N LEU A 19 8.48 12.17 -2.48
CA LEU A 19 9.31 13.31 -2.90
C LEU A 19 10.60 12.87 -3.61
N ALA A 20 11.23 11.78 -3.15
CA ALA A 20 12.45 11.24 -3.75
C ALA A 20 12.26 10.73 -5.20
N SER A 21 11.03 10.47 -5.63
CA SER A 21 10.70 9.82 -6.91
C SER A 21 10.51 10.81 -8.07
N LYS A 22 10.60 12.12 -7.85
CA LYS A 22 10.23 13.14 -8.84
C LYS A 22 11.42 13.80 -9.56
N ILE A 23 12.66 13.48 -9.17
CA ILE A 23 13.85 14.23 -9.59
C ILE A 23 14.59 13.58 -10.77
N SER A 24 14.59 12.25 -10.92
CA SER A 24 15.40 11.60 -11.97
C SER A 24 14.56 10.77 -12.94
N GLY A 25 14.61 11.02 -14.26
CA GLY A 25 13.81 10.31 -15.28
C GLY A 25 14.00 8.78 -15.39
N VAL A 26 14.72 8.14 -14.45
CA VAL A 26 14.83 6.69 -14.24
C VAL A 26 14.75 6.42 -12.72
N ASN A 27 13.56 6.56 -12.11
CA ASN A 27 13.41 6.43 -10.64
C ASN A 27 12.87 5.06 -10.23
N LYS A 28 13.77 4.11 -9.96
CA LYS A 28 13.41 3.03 -9.03
C LYS A 28 13.14 3.67 -7.67
N ARG A 29 11.89 3.61 -7.18
CA ARG A 29 11.54 4.15 -5.86
C ARG A 29 12.42 3.48 -4.81
N VAL A 30 13.17 4.30 -4.06
CA VAL A 30 13.93 3.83 -2.90
C VAL A 30 13.02 3.89 -1.69
N TYR A 31 12.82 2.74 -1.04
CA TYR A 31 12.10 2.66 0.22
C TYR A 31 13.08 2.79 1.39
N TYR A 32 12.73 3.60 2.38
CA TYR A 32 13.55 3.81 3.59
C TYR A 32 13.05 2.98 4.78
N CYS A 33 13.93 2.73 5.74
CA CYS A 33 13.60 2.04 6.98
C CYS A 33 12.73 2.93 7.87
N GLN A 34 11.46 2.54 8.08
CA GLN A 34 10.52 3.34 8.88
C GLN A 34 10.96 3.53 10.35
N ARG A 35 11.64 2.53 10.94
CA ARG A 35 12.18 2.66 12.30
C ARG A 35 13.25 3.77 12.35
N CYS A 36 14.17 3.80 11.39
CA CYS A 36 15.16 4.88 11.26
C CYS A 36 14.52 6.25 11.03
N LEU A 37 13.52 6.33 10.15
CA LEU A 37 12.79 7.57 9.87
C LEU A 37 12.15 8.16 11.14
N ASN A 38 11.58 7.32 12.00
CA ASN A 38 10.97 7.76 13.26
C ASN A 38 11.97 8.44 14.22
N HIS A 39 13.26 8.18 14.05
CA HIS A 39 14.39 8.73 14.79
C HIS A 39 15.25 9.72 13.97
N GLY A 40 14.77 10.15 12.79
CA GLY A 40 15.44 11.15 11.97
C GLY A 40 16.60 10.62 11.10
N ARG A 41 16.75 9.29 10.96
CA ARG A 41 17.78 8.69 10.09
C ARG A 41 17.18 8.19 8.77
N LEU A 42 17.84 8.54 7.65
CA LEU A 42 17.42 8.18 6.30
C LEU A 42 18.19 6.97 5.77
N GLU A 43 17.89 5.79 6.30
CA GLU A 43 18.55 4.54 5.90
C GLU A 43 17.73 3.80 4.83
N PRO A 44 18.31 3.45 3.66
CA PRO A 44 17.63 2.61 2.67
C PRO A 44 17.21 1.28 3.28
N ARG A 45 15.98 0.82 3.03
CA ARG A 45 15.44 -0.41 3.62
C ARG A 45 16.15 -1.67 3.10
N LYS A 46 16.65 -1.64 1.86
CA LYS A 46 17.32 -2.78 1.22
C LYS A 46 18.54 -3.16 2.06
N ASN A 47 18.61 -4.42 2.49
CA ASN A 47 19.69 -5.00 3.29
C ASN A 47 19.90 -4.42 4.70
N HIS A 48 19.08 -3.46 5.14
CA HIS A 48 19.26 -2.76 6.41
C HIS A 48 18.68 -3.48 7.64
N LYS A 49 17.93 -4.59 7.46
CA LYS A 49 17.17 -5.22 8.56
C LYS A 49 18.05 -5.61 9.76
N CYS A 50 19.21 -6.21 9.53
CA CYS A 50 20.08 -6.72 10.59
C CYS A 50 21.00 -5.65 11.20
N GLU A 51 21.29 -4.59 10.45
CA GLU A 51 22.19 -3.49 10.85
C GLU A 51 21.42 -2.29 11.42
N CYS A 52 20.10 -2.41 11.54
CA CYS A 52 19.24 -1.33 12.01
C CYS A 52 19.51 -1.05 13.49
N ALA A 53 20.06 0.13 13.80
CA ALA A 53 20.27 0.62 15.16
C ALA A 53 18.99 0.67 16.02
N PHE A 54 17.81 0.69 15.39
CA PHE A 54 16.50 0.76 16.05
C PHE A 54 15.68 -0.53 15.92
N ILE A 55 16.31 -1.65 15.57
CA ILE A 55 15.64 -2.96 15.40
C ILE A 55 14.82 -3.35 16.63
N ASN A 56 15.37 -3.13 17.83
CA ASN A 56 14.75 -3.46 19.12
C ASN A 56 14.15 -2.23 19.83
N CYS A 57 13.98 -1.10 19.15
CA CYS A 57 13.40 0.09 19.77
C CYS A 57 11.93 -0.12 20.14
N GLN A 58 11.56 0.25 21.37
CA GLN A 58 10.22 0.14 21.96
C GLN A 58 9.53 1.51 22.17
N CYS A 59 9.97 2.56 21.46
CA CYS A 59 9.27 3.85 21.53
C CYS A 59 7.86 3.75 20.90
N PRO A 60 6.91 4.64 21.25
CA PRO A 60 5.53 4.58 20.74
C PRO A 60 5.45 4.53 19.21
N LYS A 61 6.28 5.31 18.52
CA LYS A 61 6.33 5.33 17.04
C LYS A 61 6.77 3.99 16.46
N CYS A 62 7.78 3.34 17.05
CA CYS A 62 8.31 2.06 16.58
C CYS A 62 7.37 0.88 16.89
N ILE A 63 6.65 0.93 18.01
CA ILE A 63 5.59 -0.04 18.31
C ILE A 63 4.49 0.01 17.24
N LEU A 64 4.08 1.20 16.80
CA LEU A 64 3.10 1.35 15.72
C LEU A 64 3.58 0.77 14.39
N VAL A 65 4.87 0.91 14.08
CA VAL A 65 5.47 0.28 12.87
C VAL A 65 5.35 -1.24 12.95
N GLU A 66 5.60 -1.82 14.13
CA GLU A 66 5.51 -3.27 14.30
C GLU A 66 4.07 -3.77 14.23
N LYS A 67 3.13 -3.12 14.93
CA LYS A 67 1.70 -3.44 14.83
C LYS A 67 1.21 -3.39 13.38
N ARG A 68 1.61 -2.37 12.61
CA ARG A 68 1.28 -2.26 11.18
C ARG A 68 1.84 -3.43 10.37
N ARG A 69 3.06 -3.90 10.66
CA ARG A 69 3.65 -5.05 9.96
C ARG A 69 2.82 -6.31 10.19
N VAL A 70 2.45 -6.58 11.45
CA VAL A 70 1.60 -7.73 11.81
C VAL A 70 0.27 -7.67 11.07
N LEU A 71 -0.40 -6.51 11.09
CA LEU A 71 -1.67 -6.32 10.38
C LEU A 71 -1.53 -6.53 8.87
N ASN A 72 -0.47 -6.01 8.25
CA ASN A 72 -0.23 -6.21 6.82
C ASN A 72 0.05 -7.67 6.47
N THR A 73 0.76 -8.39 7.34
CA THR A 73 0.98 -9.83 7.16
C THR A 73 -0.35 -10.59 7.23
N GLN A 74 -1.19 -10.32 8.23
CA GLN A 74 -2.52 -10.92 8.34
C GLN A 74 -3.42 -10.60 7.14
N LEU A 75 -3.37 -9.36 6.64
CA LEU A 75 -4.13 -8.97 5.44
C LEU A 75 -3.68 -9.76 4.21
N HIS A 76 -2.37 -9.92 4.00
CA HIS A 76 -1.85 -10.74 2.89
C HIS A 76 -2.27 -12.21 3.00
N GLU A 77 -2.21 -12.80 4.20
CA GLU A 77 -2.65 -14.18 4.42
C GLU A 77 -4.13 -14.38 4.07
N LEU A 78 -4.99 -13.40 4.38
CA LEU A 78 -6.42 -13.45 4.03
C LEU A 78 -6.66 -13.29 2.52
N GLU A 79 -5.90 -12.40 1.86
CA GLU A 79 -5.96 -12.23 0.40
C GLU A 79 -5.60 -13.53 -0.33
N ASP A 80 -4.63 -14.28 0.18
CA ASP A 80 -4.22 -15.57 -0.40
C ASP A 80 -5.32 -16.64 -0.26
N THR A 81 -6.09 -16.63 0.85
CA THR A 81 -7.19 -17.58 1.06
C THR A 81 -8.46 -17.27 0.26
N ASN A 82 -8.73 -16.00 -0.06
CA ASN A 82 -9.85 -15.61 -0.92
C ASN A 82 -9.55 -15.78 -2.42
N GLY A 83 -8.36 -16.30 -2.75
CA GLY A 83 -7.91 -16.63 -4.11
C GLY A 83 -8.38 -17.98 -4.64
N GLU A 84 -9.13 -18.77 -3.86
CA GLU A 84 -9.96 -19.85 -4.42
C GLU A 84 -11.15 -19.21 -5.16
N THR A 85 -10.88 -18.75 -6.38
CA THR A 85 -11.91 -18.76 -7.40
C THR A 85 -12.40 -20.19 -7.48
N VAL A 86 -13.61 -20.45 -6.98
CA VAL A 86 -14.34 -21.69 -7.26
C VAL A 86 -14.25 -21.90 -8.77
N LYS A 87 -13.45 -22.88 -9.21
CA LYS A 87 -13.41 -23.27 -10.60
C LYS A 87 -14.77 -23.84 -10.90
N ILE A 88 -15.54 -23.13 -11.70
CA ILE A 88 -16.74 -23.62 -12.36
C ILE A 88 -16.27 -24.60 -13.44
N GLU A 89 -15.65 -25.71 -13.04
CA GLU A 89 -15.17 -26.76 -13.96
C GLU A 89 -15.90 -28.10 -13.73
N ASP A 90 -16.75 -28.21 -12.69
CA ASP A 90 -17.50 -29.45 -12.37
C ASP A 90 -18.98 -29.42 -12.78
N ILE A 91 -19.42 -28.47 -13.62
CA ILE A 91 -20.77 -28.50 -14.21
C ILE A 91 -20.65 -29.06 -15.64
N PRO A 92 -21.21 -30.25 -15.95
CA PRO A 92 -21.31 -30.71 -17.32
C PRO A 92 -22.23 -29.75 -18.09
N MET A 93 -21.67 -28.99 -19.03
CA MET A 93 -22.43 -28.21 -20.00
C MET A 93 -22.44 -28.99 -21.32
N GLU A 94 -23.62 -29.42 -21.76
CA GLU A 94 -23.82 -29.91 -23.13
C GLU A 94 -23.48 -28.82 -24.14
N GLU A 95 -22.92 -29.24 -25.27
CA GLU A 95 -22.46 -28.43 -26.38
C GLU A 95 -23.61 -27.59 -26.97
N ASP A 96 -23.42 -26.28 -27.05
CA ASP A 96 -23.90 -25.51 -28.20
C ASP A 96 -23.00 -24.28 -28.41
N ASP A 97 -22.47 -24.22 -29.63
CA ASP A 97 -21.53 -23.24 -30.16
C ASP A 97 -22.01 -21.78 -30.02
N LEU A 98 -21.09 -20.86 -29.70
CA LEU A 98 -20.89 -19.64 -30.50
C LEU A 98 -19.59 -18.91 -30.07
N GLN A 99 -18.62 -18.85 -30.98
CA GLN A 99 -17.39 -18.06 -30.86
C GLN A 99 -17.65 -16.54 -30.82
N SER A 100 -16.92 -15.81 -29.98
CA SER A 100 -16.22 -14.58 -30.40
C SER A 100 -15.20 -14.10 -29.35
N GLU A 101 -13.99 -13.80 -29.83
CA GLU A 101 -12.82 -13.37 -29.06
C GLU A 101 -12.80 -11.87 -28.73
N ALA A 102 -11.99 -11.53 -27.71
CA ALA A 102 -11.51 -10.21 -27.26
C ALA A 102 -12.53 -9.34 -26.46
N MET A 103 -12.23 -8.72 -25.32
CA MET A 103 -11.00 -8.08 -24.84
C MET A 103 -11.11 -7.84 -23.31
N ARG A 104 -10.05 -8.09 -22.55
CA ARG A 104 -10.01 -7.94 -21.08
C ARG A 104 -9.78 -6.47 -20.69
N LEU A 105 -10.84 -5.74 -20.33
CA LEU A 105 -10.76 -4.43 -19.68
C LEU A 105 -10.90 -4.60 -18.16
N LYS A 106 -9.81 -4.44 -17.39
CA LYS A 106 -9.88 -4.26 -15.93
C LYS A 106 -9.40 -2.86 -15.58
N GLY A 107 -10.30 -2.06 -15.00
CA GLY A 107 -9.95 -0.75 -14.43
C GLY A 107 -11.14 0.18 -14.20
N GLY A 108 -12.21 -0.29 -13.56
CA GLY A 108 -13.32 0.58 -13.15
C GLY A 108 -12.97 1.38 -11.91
N ASN A 109 -12.67 2.67 -12.08
CA ASN A 109 -12.67 3.67 -10.99
C ASN A 109 -14.13 3.96 -10.63
N VAL A 110 -14.57 3.59 -9.43
CA VAL A 110 -15.86 4.03 -8.88
C VAL A 110 -15.70 5.49 -8.46
N THR A 111 -16.32 6.42 -9.20
CA THR A 111 -16.50 7.80 -8.77
C THR A 111 -17.90 7.94 -8.22
N VAL A 112 -18.02 8.23 -6.93
CA VAL A 112 -19.30 8.54 -6.28
C VAL A 112 -19.54 10.04 -6.49
N ALA A 113 -20.48 10.37 -7.37
CA ALA A 113 -20.98 11.74 -7.51
C ALA A 113 -22.02 11.99 -6.40
N ILE A 114 -21.69 12.89 -5.48
CA ILE A 114 -22.63 13.45 -4.51
C ILE A 114 -23.31 14.63 -5.21
N SER A 115 -24.62 14.51 -5.45
CA SER A 115 -25.44 15.63 -5.91
C SER A 115 -25.84 16.49 -4.71
N ILE A 116 -25.62 17.81 -4.81
CA ILE A 116 -26.25 18.83 -3.97
C ILE A 116 -27.42 19.40 -4.75
#